data_AF-A0A1G3IBY0-F1
#
_entry.id   AF-A0A1G3IBY0-F1
#
_cell.length_a   1.000
_cell.length_b   1.000
_cell.length_c   1.000
_cell.angle_alpha   90.00
_cell.angle_beta   90.00
_cell.angle_gamma   90.00
#
_symmetry.space_group_name_H-M   'P 1'
#
loop_
_entity.id
_entity.type
_entity.pdbx_description
1 polymer ?
#
loop_
_entity_poly.entity_id
_entity_poly.type
_entity_poly.pdbx_seq_one_letter_code
_entity_poly.pdbx_strand_id
1 'polypeptide(L)'
;MEMQRLGHTQRLEEINVQADIAESQALYRSLRPTGVRWVDALAGSVRPVITYAFFTLFAAVKGSALYLLIAVEGMLLAQALPQIWDPETQALFAATLSFWFGQRSLTKLRGR
;
A
#
# COMPACT_ATOMS: atom_id res chain seq x y z
N MET A 1 -35.05 -6.56 -31.00
CA MET A 1 -34.03 -5.49 -31.07
C MET A 1 -33.20 -5.34 -29.79
N GLU A 2 -33.73 -5.70 -28.61
CA GLU A 2 -32.97 -5.62 -27.33
C GLU A 2 -31.84 -6.64 -27.20
N MET A 3 -32.02 -7.89 -27.65
CA MET A 3 -30.96 -8.93 -27.65
C MET A 3 -29.69 -8.51 -28.40
N GLN A 4 -29.81 -7.75 -29.49
CA GLN A 4 -28.66 -7.26 -30.25
C GLN A 4 -27.94 -6.12 -29.52
N ARG A 5 -28.67 -5.28 -28.77
CA ARG A 5 -28.08 -4.22 -27.95
C ARG A 5 -27.33 -4.79 -26.75
N LEU A 6 -27.91 -5.79 -26.08
CA LEU A 6 -27.29 -6.51 -24.97
C LEU A 6 -26.00 -7.23 -25.40
N GLY A 7 -26.00 -7.87 -26.57
CA GLY A 7 -24.78 -8.47 -27.12
C GLY A 7 -23.70 -7.44 -27.51
N HIS A 8 -24.09 -6.26 -27.98
CA HIS A 8 -23.16 -5.17 -28.28
C HIS A 8 -22.51 -4.59 -27.03
N THR A 9 -23.28 -4.40 -25.95
CA THR A 9 -22.73 -3.91 -24.68
C THR A 9 -21.77 -4.91 -24.05
N GLN A 10 -22.08 -6.21 -24.11
CA GLN A 10 -21.18 -7.27 -23.62
C GLN A 10 -19.85 -7.30 -24.38
N ARG A 11 -19.87 -7.14 -25.71
CA ARG A 11 -18.62 -7.07 -26.50
C ARG A 11 -17.78 -5.85 -26.16
N LEU A 12 -18.41 -4.69 -25.95
CA LEU A 12 -17.69 -3.47 -25.55
C LEU A 12 -17.04 -3.64 -24.16
N GLU A 13 -17.74 -4.28 -23.24
CA GLU A 13 -17.22 -4.61 -21.92
C GLU A 13 -16.04 -5.59 -22.00
N GLU A 14 -16.16 -6.64 -22.82
CA GLU A 14 -15.07 -7.59 -23.07
C GLU A 14 -13.83 -6.92 -23.67
N ILE A 15 -14.01 -6.02 -24.64
CA ILE A 15 -12.91 -5.26 -25.26
C ILE A 15 -12.19 -4.39 -24.22
N ASN A 16 -12.94 -3.69 -23.35
CA ASN A 16 -12.35 -2.87 -22.29
C ASN A 16 -11.59 -3.72 -21.27
N VAL A 17 -12.14 -4.87 -20.87
CA VAL A 17 -11.45 -5.81 -19.98
C VAL A 17 -10.17 -6.35 -20.62
N GLN A 18 -10.20 -6.69 -21.91
CA GLN A 18 -9.01 -7.12 -22.64
C GLN A 18 -7.95 -6.02 -22.75
N ALA A 19 -8.35 -4.77 -22.97
CA ALA A 19 -7.45 -3.63 -23.01
C ALA A 19 -6.74 -3.41 -21.65
N ASP A 20 -7.51 -3.44 -20.55
CA ASP A 20 -6.99 -3.35 -19.18
C ASP A 20 -5.99 -4.47 -18.87
N ILE A 21 -6.30 -5.71 -19.30
CA ILE A 21 -5.41 -6.86 -19.12
C ILE A 21 -4.13 -6.67 -19.93
N ALA A 22 -4.22 -6.19 -21.17
CA ALA A 22 -3.07 -5.95 -22.02
C ALA A 22 -2.16 -4.85 -21.46
N GLU A 23 -2.73 -3.77 -20.93
CA GLU A 23 -2.00 -2.68 -20.27
C GLU A 23 -1.28 -3.20 -19.01
N SER A 24 -1.99 -3.94 -18.17
CA SER A 24 -1.46 -4.58 -16.97
C SER A 24 -0.30 -5.53 -17.32
N GLN A 25 -0.47 -6.40 -18.32
CA GLN A 25 0.57 -7.29 -18.80
C GLN A 25 1.79 -6.54 -19.37
N ALA A 26 1.58 -5.43 -20.07
CA ALA A 26 2.66 -4.60 -20.59
C ALA A 26 3.48 -3.96 -19.45
N LEU A 27 2.81 -3.46 -18.40
CA LEU A 27 3.45 -3.00 -17.17
C LEU A 27 4.27 -4.12 -16.51
N TYR A 28 3.71 -5.32 -16.38
CA TYR A 28 4.42 -6.47 -15.77
C TYR A 28 5.58 -7.02 -16.60
N ARG A 29 5.64 -6.78 -17.93
CA ARG A 29 6.79 -7.19 -18.75
C ARG A 29 8.10 -6.53 -18.32
N SER A 30 8.03 -5.31 -17.79
CA SER A 30 9.20 -4.58 -17.26
C SER A 30 9.77 -5.18 -15.96
N LEU A 31 8.98 -6.00 -15.26
CA LEU A 31 9.32 -6.64 -13.98
C LEU A 31 9.83 -8.08 -14.17
N ARG A 32 10.20 -8.48 -15.40
CA ARG A 32 10.70 -9.84 -15.66
C ARG A 32 11.96 -10.13 -14.82
N PRO A 33 12.03 -11.30 -14.15
CA PRO A 33 13.23 -11.71 -13.43
C PRO A 33 14.43 -11.71 -14.39
N THR A 34 15.53 -11.12 -13.96
CA THR A 34 16.76 -11.01 -14.74
C THR A 34 17.47 -12.36 -14.91
N GLY A 35 17.02 -13.40 -14.17
CA GLY A 35 17.59 -14.75 -14.19
C GLY A 35 18.77 -14.91 -13.25
N VAL A 36 19.21 -13.82 -12.62
CA VAL A 36 20.30 -13.80 -11.64
C VAL A 36 19.70 -13.82 -10.24
N ARG A 37 19.77 -14.99 -9.58
CA ARG A 37 19.13 -15.24 -8.27
C ARG A 37 19.38 -14.16 -7.20
N TRP A 38 20.57 -13.58 -7.14
CA TRP A 38 20.89 -12.55 -6.14
C TRP A 38 20.32 -11.17 -6.50
N VAL A 39 20.29 -10.81 -7.79
CA VAL A 39 19.71 -9.55 -8.28
C VAL A 39 18.20 -9.58 -8.10
N ASP A 40 17.57 -10.70 -8.46
CA ASP A 40 16.11 -10.86 -8.34
C ASP A 40 15.68 -10.92 -6.86
N ALA A 41 16.49 -11.54 -5.99
CA ALA A 41 16.26 -11.51 -4.55
C ALA A 41 16.43 -10.09 -3.96
N LEU A 42 17.47 -9.35 -4.40
CA LEU A 42 17.70 -7.98 -3.98
C LEU A 42 16.54 -7.08 -4.42
N ALA A 43 16.17 -7.11 -5.70
CA ALA A 43 15.05 -6.34 -6.25
C ALA A 43 13.71 -6.69 -5.57
N GLY A 44 13.47 -7.97 -5.29
CA GLY A 44 12.30 -8.42 -4.53
C GLY A 44 12.30 -7.93 -3.08
N SER A 45 13.48 -7.75 -2.47
CA SER A 45 13.65 -7.32 -1.08
C SER A 45 13.58 -5.80 -0.87
N VAL A 46 13.88 -4.98 -1.89
CA VAL A 46 13.90 -3.51 -1.77
C VAL A 46 12.57 -2.97 -1.26
N ARG A 47 11.44 -3.48 -1.78
CA ARG A 47 10.10 -3.05 -1.37
C ARG A 47 9.84 -3.32 0.12
N PRO A 48 10.01 -4.56 0.65
CA PRO A 48 9.94 -4.84 2.08
C PRO A 48 10.93 -4.03 2.93
N VAL A 49 12.18 -3.93 2.51
CA VAL A 49 13.25 -3.29 3.29
C VAL A 49 12.94 -1.81 3.51
N ILE A 50 12.53 -1.09 2.45
CA ILE A 50 12.16 0.31 2.56
C ILE A 50 10.97 0.46 3.52
N THR A 51 9.94 -0.37 3.40
CA THR A 51 8.78 -0.33 4.30
C THR A 51 9.22 -0.51 5.76
N TYR A 52 10.01 -1.53 6.07
CA TYR A 52 10.48 -1.76 7.43
C TYR A 52 11.35 -0.62 7.93
N ALA A 53 12.28 -0.10 7.12
CA ALA A 53 13.15 1.00 7.51
C ALA A 53 12.35 2.27 7.87
N PHE A 54 11.36 2.64 7.06
CA PHE A 54 10.49 3.79 7.36
C PHE A 54 9.65 3.57 8.61
N PHE A 55 9.06 2.38 8.79
CA PHE A 55 8.29 2.07 10.01
C PHE A 55 9.16 2.05 11.26
N THR A 56 10.36 1.49 11.20
CA THR A 56 11.31 1.47 12.32
C THR A 56 11.78 2.88 12.67
N LEU A 57 12.12 3.70 11.68
CA LEU A 57 12.48 5.10 11.90
C LEU A 57 11.32 5.87 12.53
N PHE A 58 10.11 5.71 12.00
CA PHE A 58 8.90 6.33 12.55
C PHE A 58 8.66 5.92 14.00
N ALA A 59 8.76 4.62 14.32
CA ALA A 59 8.62 4.11 15.68
C ALA A 59 9.70 4.64 16.62
N ALA A 60 10.95 4.76 16.15
CA ALA A 60 12.04 5.33 16.93
C ALA A 60 11.80 6.81 17.25
N VAL A 61 11.34 7.60 16.29
CA VAL A 61 11.02 9.03 16.48
C VAL A 61 9.86 9.19 17.47
N LYS A 62 8.74 8.50 17.26
CA LYS A 62 7.56 8.57 18.15
C LYS A 62 7.86 8.00 19.54
N GLY A 63 8.67 6.94 19.62
CA GLY A 63 9.15 6.39 20.89
C GLY A 63 10.06 7.34 21.65
N SER A 64 10.93 8.08 20.96
CA SER A 64 11.77 9.11 21.56
C SER A 64 10.93 10.28 22.08
N ALA A 65 9.91 10.71 21.33
CA ALA A 65 8.97 11.72 21.79
C ALA A 65 8.21 11.26 23.05
N LEU A 66 7.77 10.00 23.09
CA LEU A 66 7.12 9.42 24.26
C LEU A 66 8.04 9.38 25.47
N TYR A 67 9.29 9.00 25.26
CA TYR A 67 10.30 9.00 26.30
C TYR A 67 10.50 10.40 26.88
N LEU A 68 10.56 11.45 26.05
CA LEU A 68 10.68 12.83 26.54
C LEU A 68 9.48 13.25 27.40
N LEU A 69 8.25 12.98 26.95
CA LEU A 69 7.04 13.35 27.72
C LEU A 69 6.98 12.63 29.08
N ILE A 70 7.38 11.37 29.15
CA ILE A 70 7.32 10.60 30.41
C ILE A 70 8.52 10.90 31.30
N ALA A 71 9.74 10.83 30.76
CA ALA A 71 10.97 10.87 31.54
C ALA A 71 11.44 12.29 31.87
N VAL A 72 11.16 13.27 31.00
CA VAL A 72 11.59 14.65 31.19
C VAL A 72 10.46 15.51 31.74
N GLU A 73 9.26 15.41 31.16
CA GLU A 73 8.10 16.20 31.61
C GLU A 73 7.31 15.56 32.76
N GLY A 74 7.60 14.30 33.10
CA GLY A 74 6.94 13.59 34.20
C GLY A 74 5.48 13.24 33.93
N MET A 75 5.06 13.25 32.66
CA MET A 75 3.68 13.00 32.27
C MET A 75 3.31 11.52 32.46
N LEU A 76 2.09 11.26 32.93
CA LEU A 76 1.55 9.91 32.97
C LEU A 76 1.33 9.37 31.55
N LEU A 77 1.60 8.09 31.33
CA LEU A 77 1.42 7.43 30.03
C LEU A 77 0.01 7.65 29.44
N ALA A 78 -1.01 7.66 30.29
CA ALA A 78 -2.40 7.89 29.90
C ALA A 78 -2.65 9.29 29.31
N GLN A 79 -1.84 10.28 29.67
CA GLN A 79 -1.91 11.66 29.16
C GLN A 79 -0.99 11.84 27.94
N ALA A 80 0.18 11.19 27.93
CA ALA A 80 1.15 11.30 26.85
C ALA A 80 0.70 10.59 25.56
N LEU A 81 -0.01 9.45 25.68
CA LEU A 81 -0.45 8.67 24.51
C LEU A 81 -1.36 9.46 23.55
N PRO A 82 -2.45 10.12 24.01
CA PRO A 82 -3.28 10.95 23.14
C PRO A 82 -2.53 12.10 22.47
N GLN A 83 -1.51 12.65 23.14
CA GLN A 83 -0.72 13.76 22.62
C GLN A 83 0.23 13.33 21.49
N ILE A 84 0.77 12.11 21.56
CA ILE A 84 1.64 11.54 20.53
C ILE A 84 0.86 10.94 19.37
N TRP A 85 -0.35 10.47 19.67
CA TRP A 85 -1.29 9.93 18.68
C TRP A 85 -2.17 11.03 18.08
N ASP A 86 -1.51 12.08 17.60
CA ASP A 86 -2.12 13.25 16.99
C ASP A 86 -2.86 12.93 15.67
N PRO A 87 -3.81 13.79 15.24
CA PRO A 87 -4.57 13.59 14.00
C PRO A 87 -3.70 13.46 12.75
N GLU A 88 -2.59 14.19 12.67
CA GLU A 88 -1.64 14.12 11.56
C GLU A 88 -1.01 12.72 11.46
N THR A 89 -0.63 12.15 12.60
CA THR A 89 -0.08 10.80 12.73
C THR A 89 -1.12 9.75 12.38
N GLN A 90 -2.36 9.92 12.84
CA GLN A 90 -3.47 9.05 12.47
C GLN A 90 -3.72 9.07 10.96
N ALA A 91 -3.70 10.25 10.34
CA ALA A 91 -3.87 10.40 8.89
C ALA A 91 -2.73 9.74 8.11
N LEU A 92 -1.48 9.91 8.53
CA LEU A 92 -0.32 9.23 7.92
C LEU A 92 -0.43 7.70 8.05
N PHE A 93 -0.86 7.20 9.21
CA PHE A 93 -1.05 5.77 9.45
C PHE A 93 -2.18 5.22 8.58
N ALA A 94 -3.32 5.92 8.51
CA ALA A 94 -4.45 5.56 7.66
C ALA A 94 -4.08 5.56 6.18
N ALA A 95 -3.33 6.55 5.70
CA ALA A 95 -2.84 6.61 4.33
C ALA A 95 -1.90 5.43 4.02
N THR A 96 -0.98 5.09 4.93
CA THR A 96 -0.04 3.99 4.75
C THR A 96 -0.75 2.63 4.76
N LEU A 97 -1.69 2.41 5.68
CA LEU A 97 -2.55 1.23 5.69
C LEU A 97 -3.38 1.14 4.40
N SER A 98 -3.98 2.25 3.96
CA SER A 98 -4.75 2.30 2.72
C SER A 98 -3.89 1.99 1.50
N PHE A 99 -2.63 2.41 1.48
CA PHE A 99 -1.71 2.04 0.42
C PHE A 99 -1.40 0.54 0.41
N TRP A 100 -1.11 -0.06 1.57
CA TRP A 100 -0.73 -1.48 1.67
C TRP A 100 -1.90 -2.44 1.44
N PHE A 101 -3.06 -2.11 2.02
CA PHE A 101 -4.26 -2.94 1.95
C PHE A 101 -5.19 -2.54 0.79
N GLY A 102 -5.20 -1.29 0.36
CA GLY A 102 -6.08 -0.77 -0.69
C GLY A 102 -5.76 -1.33 -2.07
N GLN A 103 -4.48 -1.54 -2.40
CA GLN A 103 -4.12 -2.21 -3.66
C GLN A 103 -4.67 -3.64 -3.71
N ARG A 104 -4.63 -4.38 -2.59
CA ARG A 104 -5.18 -5.74 -2.50
C ARG A 104 -6.71 -5.80 -2.52
N SER A 105 -7.39 -4.82 -1.91
CA SER A 105 -8.85 -4.75 -1.94
C SER A 105 -9.38 -4.37 -3.33
N LEU A 106 -8.69 -3.48 -4.05
CA LEU A 106 -9.02 -3.11 -5.43
C LEU A 106 -8.85 -4.29 -6.40
N THR A 107 -7.83 -5.15 -6.23
CA THR A 107 -7.68 -6.36 -7.05
C THR A 107 -8.84 -7.35 -6.84
N LYS A 108 -9.39 -7.45 -5.63
CA LYS A 108 -10.56 -8.32 -5.33
C LYS A 108 -11.87 -7.79 -5.92
N LEU A 109 -12.00 -6.47 -6.05
CA LEU A 109 -13.18 -5.84 -6.66
C LEU A 109 -13.17 -5.94 -8.19
N ARG A 110 -12.00 -5.92 -8.83
CA ARG A 110 -11.87 -6.15 -10.29
C ARG A 110 -11.97 -7.63 -10.70
N GLY A 111 -11.98 -8.56 -9.74
CA GLY A 111 -12.11 -10.01 -9.97
C GLY A 111 -13.53 -10.56 -9.80
N ARG A 112 -14.53 -9.68 -9.65
CA ARG A 112 -15.97 -9.97 -9.69
C ARG A 112 -16.60 -9.18 -10.83
#